data_AF-I1R2X6-F1
#
_entry.id   AF-I1R2X6-F1
#
_cell.length_a   1.000
_cell.length_b   1.000
_cell.length_c   1.000
_cell.angle_alpha   90.00
_cell.angle_beta   90.00
_cell.angle_gamma   90.00
#
_symmetry.space_group_name_H-M   'P 1'
#
loop_
_entity.id
_entity.type
_entity.pdbx_description
1 polymer ?
#
loop_
_entity_poly.entity_id
_entity_poly.type
_entity_poly.pdbx_seq_one_letter_code
_entity_poly.pdbx_strand_id
1 'polypeptide(L)' 'SAIYLTKDQMFHERTKHIDIKYHYVRDVVAHGKLNVCKISTYDNPANMMTKSVPVAKFELCSSLVGIVV' A
#
# COMPACT_ATOMS: atom_id res chain seq x y z
N SER A 1 3.78 8.10 8.71
CA SER A 1 3.44 6.85 7.98
C SER A 1 2.98 7.20 6.57
N ALA A 2 2.93 6.25 5.64
CA ALA A 2 2.50 6.51 4.25
C ALA A 2 1.05 7.02 4.10
N ILE A 3 0.21 6.87 5.14
CA ILE A 3 -1.17 7.39 5.20
C ILE A 3 -1.21 8.83 5.72
N TYR A 4 -0.26 9.24 6.55
CA TYR A 4 -0.17 10.60 7.05
C TYR A 4 0.40 11.55 6.00
N LEU A 5 1.48 11.13 5.35
CA LEU A 5 1.76 11.54 3.98
C LEU A 5 0.47 11.18 3.19
N THR A 6 -0.09 11.88 2.22
CA THR A 6 -1.45 11.78 1.62
C THR A 6 -2.43 12.71 2.28
N LYS A 7 -2.24 13.06 3.56
CA LYS A 7 -3.01 14.10 4.24
C LYS A 7 -2.22 15.38 4.44
N ASP A 8 -0.94 15.28 4.83
CA ASP A 8 -0.10 16.42 5.20
C ASP A 8 1.27 16.39 4.50
N GLN A 9 1.83 17.56 4.22
CA GLN A 9 3.12 17.78 3.58
C GLN A 9 4.16 18.20 4.63
N MET A 10 4.31 17.42 5.69
CA MET A 10 5.48 17.56 6.53
C MET A 10 6.69 16.97 5.79
N PHE A 11 7.54 17.86 5.29
CA PHE A 11 8.78 17.47 4.62
C PHE A 11 9.68 16.79 5.66
N HIS A 12 9.88 15.49 5.51
CA HIS A 12 10.83 14.74 6.30
C HIS A 12 12.01 14.36 5.41
N GLU A 13 13.23 14.53 5.90
CA GLU A 13 14.46 14.15 5.20
C GLU A 13 14.41 12.69 4.68
N ARG A 14 13.72 11.81 5.42
CA ARG A 14 13.47 10.40 5.08
C ARG A 14 12.48 10.17 3.93
N THR A 15 11.79 11.18 3.42
CA THR A 15 10.75 11.07 2.38
C THR A 15 11.19 11.60 1.01
N LYS A 16 12.43 12.06 0.86
CA LYS A 16 12.97 12.60 -0.41
C LYS A 16 12.83 11.64 -1.61
N HIS A 17 12.88 10.32 -1.37
CA HIS A 17 12.89 9.31 -2.44
C HIS A 17 11.50 9.00 -3.04
N ILE A 18 10.42 9.58 -2.50
CA ILE A 18 9.04 9.30 -2.93
C ILE A 18 8.29 10.50 -3.52
N ASP A 19 8.95 11.64 -3.69
CA ASP A 19 8.33 12.96 -3.91
C ASP A 19 7.34 13.02 -5.09
N ILE A 20 7.75 12.54 -6.28
CA ILE A 20 6.92 12.64 -7.50
C ILE A 20 5.67 11.75 -7.42
N LYS A 21 5.84 10.47 -7.06
CA LYS A 21 4.72 9.52 -6.98
C LYS A 21 3.74 9.90 -5.87
N TYR A 22 4.26 10.53 -4.83
CA TYR A 22 3.51 10.97 -3.68
C TYR A 22 2.49 12.07 -4.02
N HIS A 23 2.89 13.07 -4.83
CA HIS A 23 1.98 14.12 -5.28
C HIS A 23 0.77 13.56 -6.02
N TYR A 24 1.00 12.63 -6.96
CA TYR A 24 -0.10 11.99 -7.70
C TYR A 24 -1.08 11.25 -6.79
N VAL A 25 -0.56 10.39 -5.90
CA VAL A 25 -1.42 9.61 -4.99
C VAL A 25 -2.23 10.55 -4.09
N ARG A 26 -1.61 11.62 -3.57
CA ARG A 26 -2.30 12.62 -2.76
C ARG A 26 -3.43 13.30 -3.51
N ASP A 27 -3.20 13.71 -4.76
CA ASP A 27 -4.24 14.34 -5.55
C ASP A 27 -5.41 13.37 -5.78
N VAL A 28 -5.14 12.11 -6.15
CA VAL A 28 -6.19 11.11 -6.33
C VAL A 28 -6.99 10.87 -5.03
N VAL A 29 -6.33 10.84 -3.88
CA VAL A 29 -6.97 10.71 -2.56
C VAL A 29 -7.80 11.95 -2.22
N ALA A 30 -7.27 13.16 -2.46
CA ALA A 30 -7.97 14.42 -2.20
C ALA A 30 -9.24 14.58 -3.07
N HIS A 31 -9.21 14.07 -4.30
CA HIS A 31 -10.38 14.00 -5.17
C HIS A 31 -11.37 12.87 -4.79
N GLY A 32 -11.12 12.14 -3.70
CA GLY A 32 -11.97 11.04 -3.23
C GLY A 32 -11.98 9.82 -4.14
N LYS A 33 -11.07 9.74 -5.12
CA LYS A 33 -11.00 8.63 -6.08
C LYS A 33 -10.31 7.40 -5.51
N LEU A 34 -9.59 7.55 -4.39
CA LEU A 34 -8.88 6.47 -3.72
C LEU A 34 -8.93 6.66 -2.21
N ASN A 35 -9.20 5.58 -1.47
CA ASN A 35 -9.12 5.55 -0.01
C ASN A 35 -7.90 4.74 0.43
N VAL A 36 -7.08 5.30 1.32
CA VAL A 36 -5.87 4.64 1.82
C VAL A 36 -6.10 4.15 3.24
N CYS A 37 -6.09 2.83 3.41
CA CYS A 37 -6.26 2.17 4.70
C CYS A 37 -5.01 1.36 5.09
N LYS A 38 -4.75 1.26 6.40
CA LYS A 38 -3.70 0.37 6.91
C LYS A 38 -4.25 -1.05 6.97
N ILE A 39 -3.58 -1.97 6.29
CA ILE A 39 -3.85 -3.41 6.38
C ILE A 39 -2.79 -4.04 7.29
N SER A 40 -3.19 -5.05 8.07
CA SER A 40 -2.25 -5.81 8.90
C SER A 40 -1.22 -6.53 8.00
N THR A 41 0.00 -6.76 8.50
CA THR A 41 1.01 -7.54 7.76
C THR A 41 0.53 -8.98 7.51
N TYR A 42 -0.32 -9.51 8.38
CA TYR A 42 -0.87 -10.84 8.24
C TYR A 42 -1.92 -10.93 7.12
N ASP A 43 -2.63 -9.84 6.86
CA ASP A 43 -3.74 -9.81 5.91
C ASP A 43 -3.41 -9.09 4.60
N ASN A 44 -2.20 -8.54 4.46
CA ASN A 44 -1.83 -7.82 3.25
C ASN A 44 -1.51 -8.79 2.09
N PRO A 45 -2.36 -8.85 1.04
CA PRO A 45 -2.15 -9.77 -0.08
C PRO A 45 -0.93 -9.44 -0.93
N ALA A 46 -0.49 -8.17 -0.97
CA ALA A 46 0.67 -7.76 -1.74
C ALA A 46 1.99 -8.40 -1.27
N ASN A 47 2.02 -8.98 -0.06
CA ASN A 47 3.17 -9.71 0.43
C ASN A 47 3.57 -10.87 -0.48
N MET A 48 2.61 -11.58 -1.10
CA MET A 48 2.92 -12.71 -1.98
C MET A 48 3.69 -12.28 -3.24
N MET A 49 3.53 -11.02 -3.67
CA MET A 49 4.19 -10.48 -4.87
C MET A 49 5.54 -9.82 -4.56
N THR A 50 5.81 -9.51 -3.28
CA THR A 50 6.97 -8.71 -2.87
C THR A 50 7.95 -9.46 -1.97
N LYS A 51 7.55 -10.65 -1.47
CA LYS A 51 8.32 -11.44 -0.53
C LYS A 51 8.20 -12.93 -0.85
N SER A 52 9.19 -13.70 -0.44
CA SER A 52 9.04 -15.14 -0.31
C SER A 52 8.14 -15.43 0.90
N VAL A 53 7.01 -16.12 0.66
CA VAL A 53 6.02 -16.44 1.69
C VAL A 53 5.72 -17.94 1.69
N PRO A 54 5.34 -18.55 2.84
CA PRO A 54 4.89 -19.94 2.87
C PRO A 54 3.66 -20.17 1.98
N VAL A 55 3.48 -21.41 1.51
CA VAL A 55 2.35 -21.79 0.62
C VAL A 55 1.00 -21.38 1.20
N ALA A 56 0.75 -21.66 2.48
CA ALA A 56 -0.51 -21.27 3.15
C ALA A 56 -0.77 -19.75 3.11
N LYS A 57 0.28 -18.93 3.19
CA LYS A 57 0.19 -17.47 3.10
C LYS A 57 -0.09 -17.05 1.65
N PHE A 58 0.53 -17.70 0.68
CA PHE A 58 0.29 -17.47 -0.74
C PHE A 58 -1.16 -17.77 -1.12
N GLU A 59 -1.72 -18.89 -0.66
CA GLU A 59 -3.13 -19.26 -0.89
C GLU A 59 -4.10 -18.24 -0.27
N LEU A 60 -3.87 -17.84 0.99
CA LEU A 60 -4.64 -16.78 1.65
C LEU A 60 -4.61 -15.49 0.83
N CYS A 61 -3.41 -15.04 0.44
CA CYS A 61 -3.24 -13.81 -0.32
C CYS A 61 -3.91 -13.89 -1.70
N SER A 62 -3.84 -15.05 -2.37
CA SER A 62 -4.47 -15.29 -3.69
C SER A 62 -5.99 -15.22 -3.58
N SER A 63 -6.57 -15.85 -2.56
CA SER A 63 -8.00 -15.79 -2.27
C SER A 63 -8.47 -14.35 -2.01
N LEU A 64 -7.71 -13.57 -1.23
CA LEU A 64 -8.04 -12.16 -0.92
C LEU A 64 -8.09 -11.25 -2.16
N VAL A 65 -7.36 -11.59 -3.23
CA VAL A 65 -7.36 -10.81 -4.49
C VAL A 65 -8.21 -11.46 -5.59
N GLY A 66 -8.88 -12.58 -5.30
CA GLY A 66 -9.70 -13.30 -6.28
C GLY A 66 -8.89 -14.00 -7.37
N ILE A 67 -7.61 -14.32 -7.11
CA ILE A 67 -6.82 -15.17 -8.01
C ILE A 67 -7.11 -16.62 -7.65
N VAL A 68 -7.54 -17.39 -8.66
CA VAL A 68 -7.66 -18.86 -8.57
C VAL A 68 -6.37 -19.45 -9.11
N VAL A 69 -5.68 -20.23 -8.28
CA VAL A 69 -4.41 -20.91 -8.59
C VAL A 69 -4.65 -22.41 -8.67
#